data_AF-A0A5E4C560-F1
#
_entry.id   AF-A0A5E4C560-F1
#
_cell.length_a   1.000
_cell.length_b   1.000
_cell.length_c   1.000
_cell.angle_alpha   90.00
_cell.angle_beta   90.00
_cell.angle_gamma   90.00
#
_symmetry.space_group_name_H-M   'P 1'
#
loop_
_entity.id
_entity.type
_entity.pdbx_description
1 polymer ?
#
loop_
_entity_poly.entity_id
_entity_poly.type
_entity_poly.pdbx_seq_one_letter_code
_entity_poly.pdbx_strand_id
1 'polypeptide(L)'
;MSNVDAAYEVAERGTAYFFKGPHYWITRGFQMQGPPRTIYDFGFPRHVQRIDAAVYLKKPQKTLFFVGDEYYSYDERKRKMDKDYPKNTEEEFSGVSGQIDAAVELNGHIYFFSGPKTYKYDTEKEDVVSVVKSSSWIGC
;
A
#
# COMPACT_ATOMS: atom_id res chain seq x y z
N MET A 1 -2.45 11.27 20.23
CA MET A 1 -3.31 10.37 19.41
C MET A 1 -2.52 10.01 18.17
N SER A 2 -1.93 8.82 18.20
CA SER A 2 -1.02 8.26 17.20
C SER A 2 -1.82 7.39 16.24
N ASN A 3 -2.18 7.93 15.08
CA ASN A 3 -2.72 7.14 13.98
C ASN A 3 -1.77 7.23 12.79
N VAL A 4 -1.44 6.07 12.24
CA VAL A 4 -0.73 5.92 10.96
C VAL A 4 -1.78 5.88 9.86
N ASP A 5 -1.52 6.54 8.73
CA ASP A 5 -2.43 6.55 7.59
C ASP A 5 -2.18 5.32 6.70
N ALA A 6 -0.92 4.99 6.43
CA ALA A 6 -0.53 3.78 5.71
C ALA A 6 0.81 3.23 6.23
N ALA A 7 1.06 1.95 6.01
CA ALA A 7 2.37 1.36 6.26
C ALA A 7 2.64 0.20 5.29
N TYR A 8 3.92 -0.01 4.97
CA TYR A 8 4.36 -1.21 4.25
C TYR A 8 5.73 -1.66 4.74
N GLU A 9 6.05 -2.95 4.55
CA GLU A 9 7.33 -3.53 4.91
C GLU A 9 8.03 -4.10 3.68
N VAL A 10 9.33 -3.85 3.57
CA VAL A 10 10.24 -4.58 2.68
C VAL A 10 10.99 -5.59 3.55
N ALA A 11 10.40 -6.77 3.73
CA ALA A 11 10.85 -7.79 4.68
C ALA A 11 12.29 -8.24 4.42
N GLU A 12 12.72 -8.32 3.16
CA GLU A 12 14.09 -8.70 2.78
C GLU A 12 15.14 -7.68 3.22
N ARG A 13 14.71 -6.44 3.49
CA ARG A 13 15.56 -5.35 4.02
C ARG A 13 15.32 -5.11 5.51
N GLY A 14 14.39 -5.84 6.14
CA GLY A 14 13.92 -5.60 7.52
C GLY A 14 13.50 -4.15 7.76
N THR A 15 12.97 -3.49 6.72
CA THR A 15 12.68 -2.05 6.73
C THR A 15 11.18 -1.83 6.60
N ALA A 16 10.59 -1.07 7.52
CA ALA A 16 9.19 -0.67 7.46
C ALA A 16 9.06 0.84 7.25
N TYR A 17 8.04 1.23 6.50
CA TYR A 17 7.69 2.61 6.21
C TYR A 17 6.33 2.91 6.80
N PHE A 18 6.22 4.01 7.55
CA PHE A 18 4.98 4.48 8.16
C PHE A 18 4.66 5.86 7.64
N PHE A 19 3.40 6.11 7.28
CA PHE A 19 2.95 7.35 6.66
C PHE A 19 1.97 8.11 7.54
N LYS A 20 2.13 9.44 7.61
CA LYS A 20 1.19 10.35 8.28
C LYS A 20 1.15 11.70 7.58
N GLY A 21 0.00 12.04 7.02
CA GLY A 21 -0.13 13.19 6.13
C GLY A 21 0.92 13.12 5.00
N PRO A 22 1.63 14.21 4.69
CA PRO A 22 2.63 14.21 3.64
C PRO A 22 3.99 13.67 4.12
N HIS A 23 4.08 13.14 5.34
CA HIS A 23 5.34 12.67 5.94
C HIS A 23 5.40 11.15 6.05
N TYR A 24 6.62 10.63 6.05
CA TYR A 24 6.89 9.22 6.34
C TYR A 24 8.11 9.03 7.24
N TRP A 25 8.12 7.91 7.96
CA TRP A 25 9.21 7.46 8.80
C TRP A 25 9.66 6.08 8.35
N ILE A 26 10.96 5.84 8.45
CA ILE A 26 11.57 4.55 8.15
C ILE A 26 12.02 3.92 9.46
N THR A 27 11.75 2.64 9.66
CA THR A 27 12.32 1.86 10.75
C THR A 27 13.11 0.67 10.20
N ARG A 28 14.11 0.23 10.98
CA ARG A 28 14.74 -1.08 10.82
C ARG A 28 14.60 -1.83 12.14
N GLY A 29 13.83 -2.90 12.13
CA GLY A 29 13.32 -3.49 13.39
C GLY A 29 12.64 -2.44 14.26
N PHE A 30 13.11 -2.29 15.50
CA PHE A 30 12.57 -1.32 16.47
C PHE A 30 13.24 0.05 16.44
N GLN A 31 14.16 0.31 15.51
CA GLN A 31 14.93 1.55 15.45
C GLN A 31 14.47 2.48 14.32
N MET A 32 14.11 3.72 14.68
CA MET A 32 13.82 4.78 13.71
C MET A 32 15.08 5.22 12.96
N GLN A 33 14.93 5.46 11.66
CA GLN A 33 16.02 5.84 10.77
C GLN A 33 15.93 7.33 10.43
N GLY A 34 16.40 8.18 11.36
CA GLY A 34 16.49 9.62 11.16
C GLY A 34 15.16 10.39 11.29
N PRO A 35 15.13 11.67 10.86
CA PRO A 35 13.93 12.51 10.93
C PRO A 35 12.85 12.08 9.92
N PRO A 36 11.59 12.53 10.09
CA PRO A 36 10.55 12.34 9.08
C PRO A 36 10.99 12.92 7.74
N ARG A 37 10.60 12.20 6.68
CA ARG A 37 10.80 12.60 5.29
C ARG A 37 9.45 12.86 4.64
N THR A 38 9.43 13.35 3.40
CA THR A 38 8.19 13.73 2.72
C THR A 38 7.84 12.78 1.59
N ILE A 39 6.56 12.45 1.40
CA ILE A 39 6.12 11.53 0.34
C ILE A 39 6.56 11.97 -1.06
N TYR A 40 6.86 13.26 -1.25
CA TYR A 40 7.40 13.81 -2.49
C TYR A 40 8.76 13.20 -2.89
N ASP A 41 9.50 12.59 -1.96
CA ASP A 41 10.71 11.80 -2.24
C ASP A 41 10.43 10.59 -3.15
N PHE A 42 9.21 10.04 -3.10
CA PHE A 42 8.78 8.94 -3.98
C PHE A 42 8.34 9.45 -5.37
N GLY A 43 8.20 10.77 -5.55
CA GLY A 43 7.75 11.39 -6.79
C GLY A 43 6.26 11.76 -6.81
N PHE A 44 5.57 11.76 -5.66
CA PHE A 44 4.18 12.24 -5.60
C PHE A 44 4.07 13.73 -6.00
N PRO A 45 2.98 14.11 -6.68
CA PRO A 45 2.69 15.52 -6.94
C PRO A 45 2.28 16.25 -5.66
N ARG A 46 2.50 17.57 -5.60
CA ARG A 46 2.29 18.39 -4.39
C ARG A 46 0.85 18.43 -3.89
N HIS A 47 -0.13 18.14 -4.74
CA HIS A 47 -1.54 18.10 -4.32
C HIS A 47 -1.88 16.83 -3.51
N VAL A 48 -1.08 15.77 -3.61
CA VAL A 48 -1.23 14.59 -2.75
C VAL A 48 -0.68 14.94 -1.37
N GLN A 49 -1.55 14.84 -0.36
CA GLN A 49 -1.28 15.22 1.02
C GLN A 49 -1.31 14.04 1.98
N ARG A 50 -1.74 12.87 1.53
CA ARG A 50 -1.88 11.66 2.33
C ARG A 50 -1.92 10.43 1.43
N ILE A 51 -1.46 9.30 1.96
CA ILE A 51 -1.60 7.97 1.36
C ILE A 51 -2.53 7.17 2.27
N ASP A 52 -3.54 6.53 1.68
CA ASP A 52 -4.57 5.79 2.43
C ASP A 52 -4.15 4.33 2.67
N ALA A 53 -3.42 3.71 1.72
CA ALA A 53 -2.83 2.39 1.91
C ALA A 53 -1.52 2.23 1.13
N ALA A 54 -0.67 1.31 1.55
CA ALA A 54 0.56 0.96 0.83
C ALA A 54 0.84 -0.53 0.95
N VAL A 55 1.35 -1.16 -0.12
CA VAL A 55 1.76 -2.57 -0.11
C VAL A 55 2.99 -2.78 -0.98
N TYR A 56 3.97 -3.52 -0.44
CA TYR A 56 5.14 -3.95 -1.21
C TYR A 56 4.88 -5.34 -1.82
N LEU A 57 5.11 -5.44 -3.12
CA LEU A 57 4.99 -6.65 -3.90
C LEU A 57 6.38 -7.22 -4.16
N LYS A 58 6.71 -8.30 -3.46
CA LYS A 58 8.03 -8.94 -3.50
C LYS A 58 8.45 -9.42 -4.89
N LYS A 59 7.57 -10.14 -5.60
CA LYS A 59 7.86 -10.70 -6.93
C LYS A 59 8.28 -9.60 -7.94
N PRO A 60 7.49 -8.54 -8.17
CA PRO A 60 7.85 -7.47 -9.12
C PRO A 60 8.81 -6.42 -8.53
N GLN A 61 9.10 -6.44 -7.22
CA GLN A 61 9.84 -5.40 -6.50
C GLN A 61 9.24 -4.02 -6.71
N LYS A 62 7.93 -3.92 -6.48
CA LYS A 62 7.16 -2.68 -6.61
C LYS A 62 6.39 -2.39 -5.34
N THR A 63 6.25 -1.12 -5.01
CA THR A 63 5.38 -0.66 -3.93
C THR A 63 4.18 0.02 -4.57
N LEU A 64 2.98 -0.43 -4.22
CA LEU A 64 1.73 0.22 -4.62
C LEU A 64 1.28 1.15 -3.50
N PHE A 65 0.90 2.38 -3.86
CA PHE A 65 0.35 3.36 -2.95
C PHE A 65 -1.05 3.75 -3.39
N PHE A 66 -2.03 3.71 -2.49
CA PHE A 66 -3.42 4.03 -2.77
C PHE A 66 -3.77 5.40 -2.19
N VAL A 67 -4.42 6.24 -3.00
CA VAL A 67 -4.80 7.61 -2.67
C VAL A 67 -6.20 7.86 -3.26
N GLY A 68 -7.23 7.88 -2.42
CA GLY A 68 -8.61 7.98 -2.87
C GLY A 68 -9.03 6.77 -3.72
N ASP A 69 -9.50 7.04 -4.93
CA ASP A 69 -9.87 6.05 -5.95
C ASP A 69 -8.70 5.66 -6.87
N GLU A 70 -7.54 6.29 -6.70
CA GLU A 70 -6.36 6.07 -7.52
C GLU A 70 -5.28 5.26 -6.80
N TYR A 71 -4.41 4.61 -7.59
CA TYR A 71 -3.17 4.06 -7.08
C TYR A 71 -1.96 4.49 -7.93
N TYR A 72 -0.80 4.44 -7.28
CA TYR A 72 0.51 4.75 -7.84
C TYR A 72 1.39 3.51 -7.71
N SER A 73 2.20 3.23 -8.73
CA SER A 73 3.20 2.16 -8.71
C SER A 73 4.60 2.73 -8.62
N TYR A 74 5.34 2.36 -7.59
CA TYR A 74 6.73 2.76 -7.37
C TYR A 74 7.68 1.60 -7.61
N ASP A 75 8.63 1.80 -8.54
CA ASP A 75 9.69 0.84 -8.82
C ASP A 75 10.81 0.99 -7.78
N GLU A 76 10.91 0.02 -6.86
CA GLU A 76 11.89 0.01 -5.78
C GLU A 76 13.34 -0.18 -6.29
N ARG A 77 13.52 -0.75 -7.49
CA ARG A 77 14.84 -0.95 -8.10
C ARG A 77 15.36 0.36 -8.68
N LYS A 78 14.50 1.08 -9.40
CA LYS A 78 14.82 2.38 -9.98
C LYS A 78 14.66 3.53 -9.00
N ARG A 79 14.03 3.28 -7.85
CA ARG A 79 13.66 4.27 -6.84
C ARG A 79 12.86 5.43 -7.44
N LYS A 80 11.86 5.10 -8.25
CA LYS A 80 11.08 6.08 -8.99
C LYS A 80 9.66 5.60 -9.23
N MET A 81 8.70 6.52 -9.21
CA MET A 81 7.35 6.25 -9.68
C MET A 81 7.37 5.77 -11.15
N ASP A 82 6.60 4.73 -11.44
CA ASP A 82 6.37 4.26 -12.80
C ASP A 82 5.70 5.36 -13.64
N LYS A 83 5.94 5.32 -14.94
CA LYS A 83 5.26 6.22 -15.89
C LYS A 83 3.79 5.82 -16.00
N ASP A 84 2.95 6.77 -16.40
CA ASP A 84 1.52 6.56 -16.69
C ASP A 84 0.66 6.27 -15.45
N TYR A 85 1.15 6.70 -14.27
CA TYR A 85 0.42 6.71 -13.00
C TYR A 85 0.10 8.16 -12.57
N PRO A 86 -0.99 8.38 -11.81
CA PRO A 86 -1.89 7.39 -11.20
C PRO A 86 -2.83 6.69 -12.18
N LYS A 87 -3.42 5.59 -11.72
CA LYS A 87 -4.51 4.86 -12.40
C LYS A 87 -5.68 4.65 -11.45
N ASN A 88 -6.89 4.48 -11.99
CA ASN A 88 -8.05 4.13 -11.18
C ASN A 88 -7.91 2.71 -10.60
N THR A 89 -8.22 2.56 -9.31
CA THR A 89 -8.04 1.32 -8.57
C THR A 89 -9.08 0.28 -8.96
N GLU A 90 -10.36 0.64 -9.08
CA GLU A 90 -11.43 -0.32 -9.42
C GLU A 90 -11.34 -0.79 -10.87
N GLU A 91 -10.83 0.06 -11.78
CA GLU A 91 -10.59 -0.32 -13.17
C GLU A 91 -9.46 -1.34 -13.33
N GLU A 92 -8.41 -1.25 -12.51
CA GLU A 92 -7.22 -2.11 -12.62
C GLU A 92 -7.25 -3.34 -11.70
N PHE A 93 -8.04 -3.30 -10.62
CA PHE A 93 -8.20 -4.42 -9.68
C PHE A 93 -9.63 -4.96 -9.73
N SER A 94 -9.90 -5.85 -10.70
CA SER A 94 -11.21 -6.46 -10.90
C SER A 94 -11.77 -7.07 -9.61
N GLY A 95 -13.04 -6.79 -9.32
CA GLY A 95 -13.76 -7.30 -8.16
C GLY A 95 -13.49 -6.55 -6.84
N VAL A 96 -12.49 -5.67 -6.80
CA VAL A 96 -12.27 -4.75 -5.68
C VAL A 96 -13.23 -3.57 -5.81
N SER A 97 -13.78 -3.11 -4.69
CA SER A 97 -14.70 -1.97 -4.65
C SER A 97 -14.54 -1.14 -3.39
N GLY A 98 -14.76 0.16 -3.53
CA GLY A 98 -14.56 1.15 -2.48
C GLY A 98 -13.10 1.59 -2.32
N GLN A 99 -12.89 2.51 -1.40
CA GLN A 99 -11.57 3.03 -1.06
C GLN A 99 -10.76 1.99 -0.30
N ILE A 100 -9.46 1.91 -0.60
CA ILE A 100 -8.54 1.00 0.08
C ILE A 100 -8.02 1.66 1.35
N ASP A 101 -8.43 1.14 2.50
CA ASP A 101 -8.01 1.59 3.83
C ASP A 101 -6.69 0.94 4.28
N ALA A 102 -6.40 -0.26 3.78
CA ALA A 102 -5.14 -0.97 4.03
C ALA A 102 -4.91 -2.03 2.94
N ALA A 103 -3.64 -2.40 2.73
CA ALA A 103 -3.28 -3.48 1.83
C ALA A 103 -2.08 -4.26 2.38
N VAL A 104 -2.09 -5.58 2.24
CA VAL A 104 -0.96 -6.44 2.62
C VAL A 104 -0.76 -7.55 1.59
N GLU A 105 0.48 -7.87 1.27
CA GLU A 105 0.83 -9.02 0.45
C GLU A 105 1.11 -10.22 1.37
N LEU A 106 0.46 -11.35 1.11
CA LEU A 106 0.70 -12.59 1.83
C LEU A 106 0.50 -13.79 0.92
N ASN A 107 1.52 -14.65 0.84
CA ASN A 107 1.50 -15.88 0.05
C ASN A 107 1.12 -15.64 -1.43
N GLY A 108 1.64 -14.57 -2.04
CA GLY A 108 1.41 -14.24 -3.45
C GLY A 108 0.06 -13.61 -3.75
N HIS A 109 -0.72 -13.26 -2.74
CA HIS A 109 -2.01 -12.58 -2.89
C HIS A 109 -1.95 -11.21 -2.23
N ILE A 110 -2.67 -10.25 -2.81
CA ILE A 110 -2.88 -8.96 -2.16
C ILE A 110 -4.20 -9.03 -1.41
N TYR A 111 -4.20 -8.62 -0.16
CA TYR A 111 -5.40 -8.50 0.64
C TYR A 111 -5.72 -7.02 0.82
N PHE A 112 -6.77 -6.57 0.13
CA PHE A 112 -7.27 -5.21 0.20
C PHE A 112 -8.34 -5.10 1.29
N PHE A 113 -8.20 -4.12 2.16
CA PHE A 113 -9.19 -3.79 3.19
C PHE A 113 -9.95 -2.54 2.74
N SER A 114 -11.27 -2.63 2.69
CA SER A 114 -12.17 -1.54 2.32
C SER A 114 -13.37 -1.62 3.26
N GLY A 115 -13.38 -0.73 4.25
CA GLY A 115 -14.28 -0.72 5.39
C GLY A 115 -14.32 -2.09 6.09
N PRO A 116 -15.50 -2.74 6.19
CA PRO A 116 -15.66 -4.02 6.88
C PRO A 116 -15.28 -5.23 6.02
N LYS A 117 -14.84 -5.04 4.77
CA LYS A 117 -14.56 -6.10 3.81
C LYS A 117 -13.06 -6.24 3.59
N THR A 118 -12.63 -7.49 3.43
CA THR A 118 -11.30 -7.81 2.93
C THR A 118 -11.42 -8.62 1.65
N TYR A 119 -10.81 -8.13 0.58
CA TYR A 119 -10.77 -8.75 -0.74
C TYR A 119 -9.43 -9.47 -0.89
N LYS A 120 -9.46 -10.79 -1.09
CA LYS A 120 -8.28 -11.56 -1.47
C LYS A 120 -8.15 -11.51 -2.99
N TYR A 121 -7.16 -10.77 -3.46
CA TYR A 121 -6.85 -10.59 -4.87
C TYR A 121 -5.73 -11.53 -5.31
N ASP A 122 -5.97 -12.27 -6.38
CA ASP A 122 -4.99 -13.15 -7.02
C ASP A 122 -4.31 -12.38 -8.16
N THR A 123 -3.03 -12.07 -8.00
CA THR A 123 -2.29 -11.28 -8.99
C THR A 123 -2.01 -12.02 -10.29
N GLU A 124 -2.13 -13.35 -10.31
CA GLU A 124 -1.92 -14.14 -11.54
C GLU A 124 -3.22 -14.27 -12.34
N LYS A 125 -4.37 -14.28 -11.66
CA LYS A 125 -5.70 -14.27 -12.30
C LYS A 125 -6.24 -12.88 -12.56
N GLU A 126 -5.64 -11.86 -11.95
CA GLU A 126 -6.09 -10.47 -11.99
C GLU A 126 -7.55 -10.31 -11.56
N ASP A 127 -7.95 -11.02 -10.50
CA ASP A 127 -9.33 -10.99 -9.99
C ASP A 127 -9.40 -11.31 -8.48
N VAL A 128 -10.49 -10.88 -7.85
CA VAL A 128 -10.82 -11.24 -6.47
C VAL A 128 -11.30 -12.69 -6.40
N VAL A 129 -10.58 -13.51 -5.63
CA VAL A 129 -10.90 -14.93 -5.44
C VAL A 129 -11.70 -15.21 -4.17
N SER A 130 -11.78 -14.26 -3.23
CA SER A 130 -12.55 -14.40 -2.00
C SER A 130 -12.80 -13.03 -1.36
N VAL A 131 -13.96 -12.86 -0.73
CA VAL A 131 -14.29 -11.69 0.09
C VAL A 131 -14.72 -12.17 1.46
N VAL A 132 -14.07 -11.65 2.51
CA VAL A 132 -14.38 -11.97 3.91
C VAL A 132 -14.59 -10.69 4.73
N LYS A 133 -15.09 -10.83 5.96
CA LYS A 133 -15.13 -9.70 6.89
C LYS A 133 -13.71 -9.39 7.37
N SER A 134 -13.39 -8.12 7.52
CA SER A 134 -12.09 -7.71 8.06
C SER A 134 -11.88 -8.18 9.51
N SER A 135 -12.95 -8.35 10.29
CA SER A 135 -12.87 -8.91 11.65
C SER A 135 -12.34 -10.35 11.67
N SER A 136 -12.55 -11.11 10.60
CA SER A 136 -12.10 -12.50 10.50
C SER A 136 -10.57 -12.61 10.47
N TRP A 137 -9.85 -11.55 10.08
CA TRP A 137 -8.39 -11.48 10.14
C TRP A 137 -7.84 -11.49 11.57
N ILE A 138 -8.66 -11.09 12.55
CA ILE A 138 -8.32 -11.04 13.97
C ILE A 138 -9.16 -12.02 14.80
N GLY A 139 -9.81 -12.99 14.16
CA GLY A 139 -10.56 -14.06 14.83
C GLY A 139 -11.90 -13.65 15.43
N CYS A 140 -12.53 -12.59 14.90
CA CYS A 140 -13.82 -12.04 15.37
C CYS A 140 -14.93 -12.16 14.31
#